data_AF-A0A9D7JZ63-F1
#
_entry.id   AF-A0A9D7JZ63-F1
#
_cell.length_a   1.000
_cell.length_b   1.000
_cell.length_c   1.000
_cell.angle_alpha   90.00
_cell.angle_beta   90.00
_cell.angle_gamma   90.00
#
_symmetry.space_group_name_H-M   'P 1'
#
loop_
_entity.id
_entity.type
_entity.pdbx_description
1 polymer ?
#
loop_
_entity_poly.entity_id
_entity_poly.type
_entity_poly.pdbx_seq_one_letter_code
_entity_poly.pdbx_strand_id
1 'polypeptide(L)'
;MKYLNYQNFGFSFSTTYSKGNFQKHSLLIIFLIHFFPMSSAQCDKLISIKKDDVLGKLVVDSKQPIWVLNFQKNKGFKFEFNGDDPQEEVKFMEPTIDITVFGGGECIDDDAKINILFSDTTRIELSSWAKFNCDKWARIKHVRSWDWEKDEIKSLATKEIKTVRIETYKNIIEMNFSKTQSQIFRNTYSCLLKSIEYAIPD
;
A
#
# COMPACT_ATOMS: atom_id res chain seq x y z
N MET A 1 37.98 -11.55 11.19
CA MET A 1 36.72 -12.24 11.56
C MET A 1 35.90 -12.47 10.29
N LYS A 2 35.19 -13.59 10.26
CA LYS A 2 34.86 -14.43 9.10
C LYS A 2 33.99 -13.77 8.01
N TYR A 3 34.45 -13.91 6.77
CA TYR A 3 33.65 -13.84 5.55
C TYR A 3 32.73 -15.06 5.48
N LEU A 4 31.44 -14.86 5.17
CA LEU A 4 30.53 -15.93 4.78
C LEU A 4 30.31 -15.90 3.27
N ASN A 5 30.86 -16.93 2.64
CA ASN A 5 30.57 -17.40 1.28
C ASN A 5 29.07 -17.64 1.10
N TYR A 6 28.50 -17.10 0.02
CA TYR A 6 27.33 -17.71 -0.61
C TYR A 6 27.77 -18.33 -1.93
N GLN A 7 27.70 -19.65 -1.96
CA GLN A 7 28.06 -20.47 -3.10
C GLN A 7 27.07 -20.26 -4.26
N ASN A 8 27.63 -20.07 -5.44
CA ASN A 8 26.95 -20.11 -6.72
C ASN A 8 26.30 -21.48 -6.93
N PHE A 9 24.98 -21.54 -7.01
CA PHE A 9 24.29 -22.67 -7.63
C PHE A 9 24.25 -22.43 -9.15
N GLY A 10 25.31 -22.87 -9.82
CA GLY A 10 25.32 -23.04 -11.27
C GLY A 10 24.59 -24.33 -11.61
N PHE A 11 23.44 -24.24 -12.29
CA PHE A 11 22.86 -25.38 -12.98
C PHE A 11 23.51 -25.49 -14.35
N SER A 12 24.35 -26.51 -14.53
CA SER A 12 24.81 -26.95 -15.85
C SER A 12 23.72 -27.81 -16.49
N PHE A 13 23.30 -27.45 -17.70
CA PHE A 13 22.48 -28.32 -18.55
C PHE A 13 23.42 -29.13 -19.44
N SER A 14 23.46 -30.45 -19.24
CA SER A 14 24.01 -31.39 -20.23
C SER A 14 22.87 -31.86 -21.13
N THR A 15 22.85 -31.42 -22.39
CA THR A 15 21.95 -31.99 -23.40
C THR A 15 22.59 -33.23 -24.00
N THR A 16 22.15 -34.42 -23.58
CA THR A 16 22.34 -35.65 -24.35
C THR A 16 21.12 -35.85 -25.24
N TYR A 17 21.31 -35.65 -26.54
CA TYR A 17 20.31 -35.96 -27.57
C TYR A 17 20.28 -37.49 -27.75
N SER A 18 19.18 -38.13 -27.36
CA SER A 18 18.84 -39.49 -27.79
C SER A 18 17.61 -39.42 -28.68
N LYS A 19 17.78 -39.83 -29.95
CA LYS A 19 16.69 -40.03 -30.90
C LYS A 19 15.87 -41.24 -30.46
N GLY A 20 14.64 -41.01 -30.01
CA GLY A 20 13.69 -42.07 -29.68
C GLY A 20 12.26 -41.55 -29.76
N ASN A 21 11.50 -42.11 -30.70
CA ASN A 21 10.10 -41.86 -31.00
C ASN A 21 9.22 -42.08 -29.74
N PHE A 22 8.52 -41.07 -29.22
CA PHE A 22 7.44 -41.30 -28.25
C PHE A 22 6.35 -40.22 -28.31
N GLN A 23 5.12 -40.68 -28.14
CA GLN A 23 3.84 -40.03 -28.42
C GLN A 23 3.67 -38.64 -27.78
N LYS A 24 2.97 -37.77 -28.52
CA LYS A 24 2.42 -36.50 -28.04
C LYS A 24 1.42 -36.73 -26.89
N HIS A 25 1.88 -36.58 -25.66
CA HIS A 25 1.02 -36.19 -24.56
C HIS A 25 1.37 -34.76 -24.15
N SER A 26 0.46 -33.83 -24.42
CA SER A 26 0.49 -32.48 -23.89
C SER A 26 0.55 -32.53 -22.37
N LEU A 27 1.73 -32.29 -21.78
CA LEU A 27 1.83 -31.92 -20.37
C LEU A 27 1.30 -30.49 -20.24
N LEU A 28 0.05 -30.37 -19.80
CA LEU A 28 -0.51 -29.10 -19.32
C LEU A 28 0.14 -28.80 -17.96
N ILE A 29 1.21 -28.00 -17.96
CA ILE A 29 1.81 -27.50 -16.71
C ILE A 29 0.89 -26.40 -16.18
N ILE A 30 0.01 -26.75 -15.26
CA ILE A 30 -0.77 -25.79 -14.49
C ILE A 30 0.19 -25.14 -13.50
N PHE A 31 0.64 -23.90 -13.80
CA PHE A 31 1.26 -23.04 -12.81
C PHE A 31 0.19 -22.68 -11.77
N LEU A 32 0.13 -23.46 -10.69
CA LEU A 32 -0.53 -23.07 -9.45
C LEU A 32 0.14 -21.80 -8.95
N ILE A 33 -0.42 -20.64 -9.27
CA ILE A 33 -0.04 -19.35 -8.69
C ILE A 33 -0.37 -19.48 -7.19
N HIS A 34 0.66 -19.74 -6.39
CA HIS A 34 0.52 -19.78 -4.94
C HIS A 34 0.22 -18.36 -4.48
N PHE A 35 -1.07 -18.07 -4.31
CA PHE A 35 -1.53 -16.93 -3.52
C PHE A 35 -1.08 -17.21 -2.09
N PHE A 36 0.10 -16.74 -1.69
CA PHE A 36 0.54 -16.86 -0.30
C PHE A 36 -0.37 -15.95 0.54
N PRO A 37 -1.24 -16.50 1.42
CA PRO A 37 -1.96 -15.67 2.36
C PRO A 37 -0.91 -15.01 3.25
N MET A 38 -0.90 -13.67 3.24
CA MET A 38 -0.05 -12.89 4.12
C MET A 38 -0.38 -13.27 5.57
N SER A 39 0.57 -13.87 6.30
CA SER A 39 0.33 -14.41 7.63
C SER A 39 0.13 -13.30 8.66
N SER A 40 -0.65 -13.55 9.72
CA SER A 40 -0.89 -12.58 10.81
C SER A 40 0.41 -12.06 11.43
N ALA A 41 1.42 -12.93 11.54
CA ALA A 41 2.76 -12.58 12.04
C ALA A 41 3.50 -11.51 11.23
N GLN A 42 3.07 -11.23 9.99
CA GLN A 42 3.59 -10.12 9.20
C GLN A 42 2.86 -8.81 9.50
N CYS A 43 1.56 -8.85 9.85
CA CYS A 43 0.81 -7.64 10.20
C CYS A 43 1.24 -7.05 11.54
N ASP A 44 1.59 -7.88 12.51
CA ASP A 44 2.12 -7.42 13.80
C ASP A 44 3.42 -6.61 13.67
N LYS A 45 4.11 -6.70 12.52
CA LYS A 45 5.32 -5.91 12.23
C LYS A 45 5.00 -4.58 11.56
N LEU A 46 3.83 -4.44 10.93
CA LEU A 46 3.47 -3.31 10.09
C LEU A 46 2.51 -2.34 10.79
N ILE A 47 1.60 -2.86 11.60
CA ILE A 47 0.59 -2.07 12.31
C ILE A 47 0.62 -2.34 13.82
N SER A 48 0.12 -1.41 14.61
CA SER A 48 -0.16 -1.57 16.03
C SER A 48 -1.62 -1.32 16.30
N ILE A 49 -2.22 -2.18 17.12
CA ILE A 49 -3.58 -2.02 17.62
C ILE A 49 -3.46 -1.69 19.10
N LYS A 50 -4.07 -0.58 19.53
CA LYS A 50 -4.09 -0.14 20.92
C LYS A 50 -5.50 0.22 21.33
N LYS A 51 -5.79 0.09 22.62
CA LYS A 51 -6.98 0.70 23.22
C LYS A 51 -6.58 2.06 23.78
N ASP A 52 -7.28 3.11 23.37
CA ASP A 52 -7.24 4.40 24.05
C ASP A 52 -7.94 4.22 25.40
N ASP A 53 -7.19 4.31 26.50
CA ASP A 53 -7.73 4.08 27.85
C ASP A 53 -8.66 5.20 28.32
N VAL A 54 -8.57 6.39 27.72
CA VAL A 54 -9.42 7.54 28.05
C VAL A 54 -10.78 7.42 27.35
N LEU A 55 -10.76 7.09 26.06
CA LEU A 55 -11.97 6.99 25.23
C LEU A 55 -12.55 5.58 25.18
N GLY A 56 -11.81 4.57 25.62
CA GLY A 56 -12.19 3.16 25.54
C GLY A 56 -12.16 2.58 24.12
N LYS A 57 -11.61 3.31 23.14
CA LYS A 57 -11.67 3.01 21.70
C LYS A 57 -10.46 2.24 21.20
N LEU A 58 -10.63 1.45 20.15
CA LEU A 58 -9.48 0.85 19.46
C LEU A 58 -8.92 1.85 18.44
N VAL A 59 -7.60 1.96 18.41
CA VAL A 59 -6.84 2.73 17.44
C VAL A 59 -5.88 1.79 16.74
N VAL A 60 -5.85 1.83 15.41
CA VAL A 60 -4.94 1.04 14.58
C VAL A 60 -4.04 1.97 13.78
N ASP A 61 -2.73 1.91 14.01
CA ASP A 61 -1.76 2.77 13.33
C ASP A 61 -0.69 1.96 12.63
N SER A 62 -0.17 2.46 11.50
CA SER A 62 1.10 1.98 10.94
C SER A 62 2.23 2.22 11.93
N LYS A 63 3.06 1.20 12.18
CA LYS A 63 4.22 1.30 13.07
C LYS A 63 5.30 2.22 12.52
N GLN A 64 5.40 2.34 11.20
CA GLN A 64 6.39 3.15 10.52
C GLN A 64 5.74 3.84 9.31
N PRO A 65 6.04 5.13 9.07
CA PRO A 65 5.63 5.79 7.85
C PRO A 65 6.39 5.25 6.63
N ILE A 66 5.79 5.38 5.46
CA ILE A 66 6.46 5.09 4.18
C ILE A 66 6.95 6.40 3.57
N TRP A 67 8.26 6.50 3.41
CA TRP A 67 8.90 7.65 2.79
C TRP A 67 9.21 7.36 1.32
N VAL A 68 8.75 8.23 0.42
CA VAL A 68 9.10 8.21 -1.01
C VAL A 68 9.67 9.58 -1.37
N LEU A 69 10.99 9.72 -1.24
CA LEU A 69 11.68 11.00 -1.33
C LEU A 69 12.72 11.03 -2.46
N ASN A 70 12.87 12.20 -3.06
CA ASN A 70 14.06 12.59 -3.81
C ASN A 70 14.80 13.65 -2.98
N PHE A 71 15.85 13.21 -2.28
CA PHE A 71 16.64 14.07 -1.39
C PHE A 71 17.33 15.22 -2.13
N GLN A 72 17.80 15.00 -3.36
CA GLN A 72 18.46 16.03 -4.15
C GLN A 72 17.51 17.17 -4.51
N LYS A 73 16.23 16.86 -4.73
CA LYS A 73 15.21 17.84 -5.12
C LYS A 73 14.36 18.33 -3.94
N ASN A 74 14.61 17.83 -2.73
CA ASN A 74 13.78 18.06 -1.54
C ASN A 74 12.27 17.87 -1.81
N LYS A 75 11.93 16.79 -2.52
CA LYS A 75 10.56 16.49 -2.97
C LYS A 75 10.15 15.08 -2.56
N GLY A 76 8.88 14.88 -2.30
CA GLY A 76 8.34 13.55 -2.12
C GLY A 76 7.14 13.46 -1.20
N PHE A 77 6.92 12.28 -0.65
CA PHE A 77 5.77 11.96 0.19
C PHE A 77 6.17 11.18 1.44
N LYS A 78 5.45 11.43 2.53
CA LYS A 78 5.40 10.56 3.73
C LYS A 78 3.97 10.05 3.85
N PHE A 79 3.79 8.73 3.89
CA PHE A 79 2.48 8.09 4.08
C PHE A 79 2.38 7.49 5.48
N GLU A 80 1.28 7.76 6.17
CA GLU A 80 0.91 7.21 7.46
C GLU A 80 -0.49 6.60 7.35
N PHE A 81 -0.70 5.42 7.95
CA PHE A 81 -1.96 4.68 7.82
C PHE A 81 -2.60 4.57 9.19
N ASN A 82 -3.86 4.98 9.30
CA ASN A 82 -4.56 5.03 10.58
C ASN A 82 -5.96 4.47 10.42
N GLY A 83 -6.48 3.84 11.48
CA GLY A 83 -7.85 3.40 11.64
C GLY A 83 -8.34 3.92 12.97
N ASP A 84 -9.28 4.86 12.93
CA ASP A 84 -9.88 5.44 14.12
C ASP A 84 -11.38 5.10 14.15
N ASP A 85 -11.88 4.84 15.36
CA ASP A 85 -13.29 4.61 15.64
C ASP A 85 -13.98 5.98 15.72
N PRO A 86 -14.84 6.38 14.76
CA PRO A 86 -15.47 7.69 14.78
C PRO A 86 -16.30 7.88 16.07
N GLN A 87 -16.51 9.13 16.50
CA GLN A 87 -17.30 9.41 17.71
C GLN A 87 -18.70 8.78 17.66
N GLU A 88 -19.09 8.27 18.85
CA GLU A 88 -20.33 7.72 19.43
C GLU A 88 -21.49 7.16 18.56
N GLU A 89 -21.63 7.51 17.28
CA GLU A 89 -22.78 7.09 16.46
C GLU A 89 -22.42 6.12 15.32
N VAL A 90 -21.15 6.01 14.94
CA VAL A 90 -20.70 5.13 13.85
C VAL A 90 -19.84 3.99 14.41
N LYS A 91 -20.40 2.77 14.48
CA LYS A 91 -19.73 1.56 15.00
C LYS A 91 -18.62 0.98 14.11
N PHE A 92 -18.06 1.76 13.18
CA PHE A 92 -17.14 1.23 12.18
C PHE A 92 -15.89 2.08 12.12
N MET A 93 -14.75 1.44 12.39
CA MET A 93 -13.43 2.05 12.26
C MET A 93 -13.18 2.42 10.79
N GLU A 94 -12.81 3.68 10.53
CA GLU A 94 -12.56 4.19 9.18
C GLU A 94 -11.06 4.12 8.85
N PRO A 95 -10.63 3.34 7.85
CA PRO A 95 -9.25 3.38 7.38
C PRO A 95 -8.95 4.71 6.69
N THR A 96 -7.82 5.31 7.03
CA THR A 96 -7.33 6.55 6.44
C THR A 96 -5.86 6.43 6.05
N ILE A 97 -5.45 7.22 5.05
CA ILE A 97 -4.06 7.38 4.64
C ILE A 97 -3.75 8.87 4.68
N ASP A 98 -2.88 9.26 5.60
CA ASP A 98 -2.36 10.60 5.72
C ASP A 98 -1.09 10.73 4.88
N ILE A 99 -1.02 11.79 4.09
CA ILE A 99 0.05 12.03 3.14
C ILE A 99 0.65 13.41 3.37
N THR A 100 1.88 13.48 3.88
CA THR A 100 2.65 14.73 3.89
C THR A 100 3.39 14.91 2.57
N VAL A 101 3.26 16.07 1.95
CA VAL A 101 3.86 16.41 0.66
C VAL A 101 5.07 17.34 0.84
N PHE A 102 6.20 16.99 0.23
CA PHE A 102 7.43 17.78 0.26
C PHE A 102 7.73 18.38 -1.11
N GLY A 103 8.15 19.66 -1.12
CA GLY A 103 8.66 20.38 -2.30
C GLY A 103 7.63 20.75 -3.36
N GLY A 104 6.33 20.65 -3.05
CA GLY A 104 5.20 20.98 -3.93
C GLY A 104 4.75 22.44 -3.91
N GLY A 105 5.30 23.28 -3.03
CA GLY A 105 4.75 24.61 -2.78
C GLY A 105 4.43 24.74 -1.30
N GLU A 106 3.72 25.80 -0.94
CA GLU A 106 3.40 26.08 0.47
C GLU A 106 2.12 25.39 0.93
N CYS A 107 1.18 25.09 0.02
CA CYS A 107 -0.16 24.62 0.39
C CYS A 107 -0.71 23.51 -0.52
N ILE A 108 -1.69 22.78 0.01
CA ILE A 108 -2.52 21.78 -0.66
C ILE A 108 -3.93 22.37 -0.81
N ASP A 109 -4.49 22.25 -2.01
CA ASP A 109 -5.85 22.71 -2.30
C ASP A 109 -6.92 21.83 -1.63
N ASP A 110 -8.10 22.39 -1.42
CA ASP A 110 -9.28 21.58 -1.16
C ASP A 110 -9.52 20.63 -2.35
N ASP A 111 -9.94 19.40 -2.03
CA ASP A 111 -10.18 18.33 -3.01
C ASP A 111 -8.97 18.00 -3.91
N ALA A 112 -7.75 18.31 -3.46
CA ALA A 112 -6.51 18.05 -4.18
C ALA A 112 -6.48 16.61 -4.74
N LYS A 113 -6.19 16.49 -6.04
CA LYS A 113 -6.21 15.20 -6.74
C LYS A 113 -4.98 14.37 -6.42
N ILE A 114 -5.23 13.11 -6.10
CA ILE A 114 -4.23 12.09 -5.83
C ILE A 114 -4.38 10.99 -6.88
N ASN A 115 -3.48 11.00 -7.85
CA ASN A 115 -3.43 10.04 -8.94
C ASN A 115 -2.44 8.92 -8.62
N ILE A 116 -2.88 7.67 -8.73
CA ILE A 116 -2.06 6.50 -8.42
C ILE A 116 -2.00 5.60 -9.65
N LEU A 117 -0.79 5.37 -10.15
CA LEU A 117 -0.50 4.41 -11.20
C LEU A 117 0.03 3.12 -10.56
N PHE A 118 -0.61 2.01 -10.86
CA PHE A 118 -0.16 0.68 -10.43
C PHE A 118 0.84 0.07 -11.42
N SER A 119 1.60 -0.91 -10.94
CA SER A 119 2.57 -1.67 -11.73
C SER A 119 1.91 -2.47 -12.86
N ASP A 120 0.62 -2.81 -12.73
CA ASP A 120 -0.19 -3.46 -13.77
C ASP A 120 -0.73 -2.46 -14.81
N THR A 121 -0.29 -1.20 -14.77
CA THR A 121 -0.67 -0.07 -15.63
C THR A 121 -2.05 0.53 -15.41
N THR A 122 -2.88 -0.08 -14.55
CA THR A 122 -4.17 0.50 -14.14
C THR A 122 -3.96 1.73 -13.26
N ARG A 123 -4.97 2.58 -13.16
CA ARG A 123 -4.92 3.85 -12.44
C ARG A 123 -6.18 4.05 -11.62
N ILE A 124 -6.02 4.78 -10.52
CA ILE A 124 -7.14 5.34 -9.75
C ILE A 124 -6.86 6.82 -9.51
N GLU A 125 -7.91 7.62 -9.47
CA GLU A 125 -7.89 9.01 -9.07
C GLU A 125 -8.71 9.15 -7.80
N LEU A 126 -8.10 9.71 -6.75
CA LEU A 126 -8.76 9.97 -5.48
C LEU A 126 -8.72 11.47 -5.21
N SER A 127 -9.67 11.98 -4.44
CA SER A 127 -9.67 13.36 -3.97
C SER A 127 -9.31 13.40 -2.48
N SER A 128 -8.50 14.38 -2.08
CA SER A 128 -8.15 14.59 -0.67
C SER A 128 -9.38 15.00 0.14
N TRP A 129 -9.56 14.37 1.29
CA TRP A 129 -10.54 14.75 2.32
C TRP A 129 -10.04 15.87 3.24
N ALA A 130 -8.79 16.28 3.09
CA ALA A 130 -8.25 17.43 3.81
C ALA A 130 -8.80 18.73 3.21
N LYS A 131 -9.13 19.70 4.08
CA LYS A 131 -9.38 21.08 3.63
C LYS A 131 -8.09 21.70 3.14
N PHE A 132 -8.22 22.80 2.37
CA PHE A 132 -7.09 23.66 2.01
C PHE A 132 -6.20 23.90 3.24
N ASN A 133 -4.90 23.61 3.12
CA ASN A 133 -3.95 23.77 4.21
C ASN A 133 -2.54 24.05 3.71
N CYS A 134 -1.79 24.84 4.48
CA CYS A 134 -0.37 25.11 4.23
C CYS A 134 0.58 24.29 5.11
N ASP A 135 0.00 23.33 5.83
CA ASP A 135 0.71 22.30 6.60
C ASP A 135 1.14 21.11 5.71
N LYS A 136 0.77 21.16 4.43
CA LYS A 136 1.22 20.27 3.35
C LYS A 136 0.78 18.83 3.54
N TRP A 137 -0.44 18.61 4.03
CA TRP A 137 -1.00 17.27 4.16
C TRP A 137 -2.27 17.08 3.32
N ALA A 138 -2.43 15.86 2.84
CA ALA A 138 -3.65 15.35 2.21
C ALA A 138 -4.10 14.10 2.97
N ARG A 139 -5.39 13.77 2.89
CA ARG A 139 -5.95 12.58 3.54
C ARG A 139 -6.83 11.83 2.57
N ILE A 140 -6.61 10.53 2.45
CA ILE A 140 -7.55 9.63 1.79
C ILE A 140 -8.37 8.95 2.89
N LYS A 141 -9.70 8.94 2.76
CA LYS A 141 -10.59 8.16 3.62
C LYS A 141 -11.20 7.00 2.86
N HIS A 142 -11.25 5.83 3.49
CA HIS A 142 -12.07 4.72 3.04
C HIS A 142 -13.43 4.79 3.77
N VAL A 143 -14.42 5.43 3.15
CA VAL A 143 -15.76 5.56 3.72
C VAL A 143 -16.59 4.32 3.40
N ARG A 144 -17.26 3.74 4.41
CA ARG A 144 -18.10 2.55 4.24
C ARG A 144 -19.55 2.89 3.81
N SER A 145 -19.82 3.80 2.85
CA SER A 145 -21.20 4.09 2.31
C SER A 145 -21.65 3.23 1.10
N TRP A 146 -22.93 3.09 0.76
CA TRP A 146 -23.41 2.20 -0.35
C TRP A 146 -22.89 2.47 -1.78
N ASP A 147 -21.93 3.38 -1.98
CA ASP A 147 -21.49 3.88 -3.29
C ASP A 147 -20.28 3.17 -3.91
N TRP A 148 -20.20 3.29 -5.23
CA TRP A 148 -19.33 2.61 -6.21
C TRP A 148 -17.85 3.07 -6.23
N GLU A 149 -17.49 4.18 -5.58
CA GLU A 149 -16.07 4.61 -5.39
C GLU A 149 -15.24 3.62 -4.55
N LYS A 150 -15.89 2.66 -3.88
CA LYS A 150 -15.30 1.77 -2.88
C LYS A 150 -14.40 0.65 -3.38
N ASP A 151 -14.54 0.21 -4.63
CA ASP A 151 -13.72 -0.91 -5.12
C ASP A 151 -12.34 -0.43 -5.58
N GLU A 152 -12.23 0.83 -5.99
CA GLU A 152 -10.97 1.41 -6.44
C GLU A 152 -9.98 1.58 -5.29
N ILE A 153 -10.41 2.07 -4.12
CA ILE A 153 -9.50 2.23 -2.98
C ILE A 153 -9.03 0.88 -2.41
N LYS A 154 -9.83 -0.21 -2.54
CA LYS A 154 -9.40 -1.57 -2.17
C LYS A 154 -8.25 -2.08 -3.04
N SER A 155 -8.07 -1.53 -4.25
CA SER A 155 -6.93 -1.88 -5.09
C SER A 155 -5.59 -1.54 -4.42
N LEU A 156 -5.55 -0.55 -3.51
CA LEU A 156 -4.36 -0.23 -2.72
C LEU A 156 -3.90 -1.39 -1.81
N ALA A 157 -4.81 -2.30 -1.44
CA ALA A 157 -4.48 -3.47 -0.61
C ALA A 157 -4.03 -4.69 -1.43
N THR A 158 -4.17 -4.64 -2.76
CA THR A 158 -3.93 -5.80 -3.65
C THR A 158 -2.92 -5.52 -4.75
N LYS A 159 -2.77 -4.27 -5.16
CA LYS A 159 -1.90 -3.85 -6.26
C LYS A 159 -0.64 -3.15 -5.75
N GLU A 160 0.44 -3.34 -6.50
CA GLU A 160 1.70 -2.64 -6.26
C GLU A 160 1.65 -1.27 -6.94
N ILE A 161 1.91 -0.21 -6.19
CA ILE A 161 2.02 1.17 -6.69
C ILE A 161 3.33 1.32 -7.46
N LYS A 162 3.25 1.97 -8.62
CA LYS A 162 4.40 2.38 -9.43
C LYS A 162 4.71 3.86 -9.25
N THR A 163 3.68 4.70 -9.35
CA THR A 163 3.83 6.17 -9.31
C THR A 163 2.65 6.78 -8.56
N VAL A 164 2.93 7.78 -7.74
CA VAL A 164 1.91 8.65 -7.15
C VAL A 164 2.15 10.07 -7.61
N ARG A 165 1.08 10.75 -8.00
CA ARG A 165 1.05 12.16 -8.33
C ARG A 165 0.02 12.86 -7.46
N ILE A 166 0.42 13.95 -6.80
CA ILE A 166 -0.46 14.77 -5.97
C ILE A 166 -0.42 16.20 -6.48
N GLU A 167 -1.60 16.74 -6.73
CA GLU A 167 -1.79 18.15 -7.01
C GLU A 167 -1.67 18.95 -5.73
N THR A 168 -1.00 20.08 -5.82
CA THR A 168 -0.79 21.04 -4.74
C THR A 168 -1.15 22.42 -5.28
N TYR A 169 -1.21 23.45 -4.43
CA TYR A 169 -1.54 24.78 -4.90
C TYR A 169 -0.59 25.24 -6.02
N LYS A 170 -1.12 25.29 -7.25
CA LYS A 170 -0.43 25.68 -8.49
C LYS A 170 0.77 24.81 -8.89
N ASN A 171 0.88 23.58 -8.39
CA ASN A 171 2.03 22.72 -8.70
C ASN A 171 1.67 21.23 -8.53
N ILE A 172 2.54 20.35 -8.99
CA ILE A 172 2.33 18.91 -8.97
C ILE A 172 3.60 18.22 -8.47
N ILE A 173 3.44 17.32 -7.51
CA ILE A 173 4.51 16.40 -7.10
C ILE A 173 4.22 15.02 -7.64
N GLU A 174 5.22 14.40 -8.25
CA GLU A 174 5.14 13.04 -8.78
C GLU A 174 6.36 12.26 -8.32
N MET A 175 6.11 11.06 -7.78
CA MET A 175 7.15 10.19 -7.25
C MET A 175 6.94 8.75 -7.67
N ASN A 176 8.04 8.10 -8.08
CA ASN A 176 8.06 6.67 -8.36
C ASN A 176 8.39 5.88 -7.09
N PHE A 177 7.65 4.81 -6.88
CA PHE A 177 7.90 3.87 -5.79
C PHE A 177 8.95 2.86 -6.23
N SER A 178 9.89 2.54 -5.34
CA SER A 178 10.65 1.31 -5.45
C SER A 178 9.74 0.11 -5.19
N LYS A 179 10.17 -1.07 -5.65
CA LYS A 179 9.46 -2.32 -5.40
C LYS A 179 9.22 -2.57 -3.91
N THR A 180 10.22 -2.32 -3.07
CA THR A 180 10.12 -2.48 -1.62
C THR A 180 9.09 -1.52 -1.01
N GLN A 181 9.11 -0.23 -1.36
CA GLN A 181 8.11 0.73 -0.88
C GLN A 181 6.70 0.34 -1.30
N SER A 182 6.54 -0.08 -2.55
CA SER A 182 5.27 -0.52 -3.11
C SER A 182 4.69 -1.73 -2.39
N GLN A 183 5.53 -2.71 -2.07
CA GLN A 183 5.15 -3.89 -1.29
C GLN A 183 4.81 -3.55 0.15
N ILE A 184 5.62 -2.71 0.82
CA ILE A 184 5.33 -2.26 2.19
C ILE A 184 4.00 -1.51 2.23
N PHE A 185 3.73 -0.64 1.26
CA PHE A 185 2.47 0.09 1.15
C PHE A 185 1.28 -0.87 1.07
N ARG A 186 1.29 -1.74 0.06
CA ARG A 186 0.20 -2.70 -0.18
C ARG A 186 -0.07 -3.56 1.06
N ASN A 187 1.00 -4.08 1.64
CA ASN A 187 0.94 -4.97 2.78
C ASN A 187 0.45 -4.25 4.05
N THR A 188 0.91 -3.03 4.31
CA THR A 188 0.48 -2.23 5.47
C THR A 188 -0.99 -1.89 5.36
N TYR A 189 -1.44 -1.44 4.19
CA TYR A 189 -2.85 -1.11 3.96
C TYR A 189 -3.74 -2.36 4.02
N SER A 190 -3.29 -3.50 3.47
CA SER A 190 -4.01 -4.78 3.61
C SER A 190 -4.16 -5.21 5.07
N CYS A 191 -3.11 -5.06 5.89
CA CYS A 191 -3.17 -5.35 7.30
C CYS A 191 -4.14 -4.41 8.04
N LEU A 192 -4.12 -3.12 7.72
CA LEU A 192 -5.07 -2.14 8.28
C LEU A 192 -6.53 -2.54 8.00
N LEU A 193 -6.86 -2.85 6.74
CA LEU A 193 -8.23 -3.25 6.37
C LEU A 193 -8.67 -4.53 7.09
N LYS A 194 -7.81 -5.55 7.18
CA LYS A 194 -8.12 -6.78 7.91
C LYS A 194 -8.37 -6.52 9.39
N SER A 195 -7.52 -5.72 10.03
CA SER A 195 -7.67 -5.40 11.46
C SER A 195 -8.98 -4.66 11.76
N ILE A 196 -9.43 -3.83 10.82
CA ILE A 196 -10.71 -3.13 10.90
C ILE A 196 -11.90 -4.10 10.73
N GLU A 197 -11.83 -5.02 9.77
CA GLU A 197 -12.87 -6.04 9.55
C GLU A 197 -13.07 -6.96 10.76
N TYR A 198 -11.98 -7.39 11.41
CA TYR A 198 -12.06 -8.25 12.61
C TYR A 198 -12.49 -7.52 13.89
N ALA A 199 -12.40 -6.19 13.93
CA ALA A 199 -12.75 -5.39 15.11
C ALA A 199 -14.26 -5.15 15.26
N ILE A 200 -15.06 -5.54 14.27
CA ILE A 200 -16.51 -5.37 14.24
C ILE A 200 -17.15 -6.77 14.37
N PRO A 201 -17.58 -7.20 15.57
CA PRO A 201 -18.42 -8.39 15.68
C PRO A 201 -19.78 -8.13 15.02
N ASP A 202 -20.31 -9.14 14.31
CA ASP A 202 -21.66 -9.16 13.72
C ASP A 202 -22.77 -8.79 14.73
#